data_AF-A0A7S4MTP3-F1
#
_entry.id   AF-A0A7S4MTP3-F1
#
_cell.length_a   1.000
_cell.length_b   1.000
_cell.length_c   1.000
_cell.angle_alpha   90.00
_cell.angle_beta   90.00
_cell.angle_gamma   90.00
#
_symmetry.space_group_name_H-M   'P 1'
#
loop_
_entity.id
_entity.type
_entity.pdbx_description
1 polymer ?
#
loop_
_entity_poly.entity_id
_entity_poly.type
_entity_poly.pdbx_seq_one_letter_code
_entity_poly.pdbx_strand_id
1 'polypeptide(L)'
;MVKYFNAALVLAAGLSGAVARSLSGAAHSAAFIGGSRAFGGRTSVAMQAANKKLPIMADEEVMSQKSHGTSDEPVMKNLKWGCDYDTADRICNFNRHYAEFAGYWTTTEFLKEVDRNGPTTYYDSVTGVPLFTAPVGRSMDDYLKESMSHGWPSFRDEEVNWDYVRCLSNGECISTTGTHLGHNLPDGNGNRYCINLVSVAGEPKEAN
;
A
#
# COMPACT_ATOMS: atom_id res chain seq x y z
N MET A 1 6.24 12.10 49.60
CA MET A 1 6.40 10.82 50.34
C MET A 1 7.24 9.91 49.46
N VAL A 2 8.54 9.83 49.77
CA VAL A 2 9.55 9.08 49.02
C VAL A 2 9.48 7.61 49.43
N LYS A 3 9.52 6.68 48.47
CA LYS A 3 9.97 5.30 48.72
C LYS A 3 10.90 4.85 47.59
N TYR A 4 12.15 4.65 47.99
CA TYR A 4 13.22 3.94 47.29
C TYR A 4 12.95 2.42 47.25
N PHE A 5 13.56 1.71 46.29
CA PHE A 5 14.50 0.56 46.44
C PHE A 5 14.69 -0.13 45.06
N ASN A 6 15.88 -0.01 44.43
CA ASN A 6 16.95 -1.02 44.23
C ASN A 6 16.52 -2.38 43.62
N ALA A 7 17.30 -3.14 42.85
CA ALA A 7 18.50 -3.04 42.00
C ALA A 7 18.78 -4.49 41.48
N ALA A 8 19.80 -4.66 40.62
CA ALA A 8 20.41 -5.90 40.06
C ALA A 8 19.79 -6.37 38.73
N LEU A 9 20.47 -6.33 37.57
CA LEU A 9 21.82 -6.81 37.17
C LEU A 9 22.02 -8.32 37.39
N VAL A 10 21.84 -9.09 36.32
CA VAL A 10 22.52 -10.37 36.12
C VAL A 10 23.05 -10.40 34.69
N LEU A 11 24.37 -10.33 34.57
CA LEU A 11 25.17 -10.74 33.42
C LEU A 11 25.24 -12.27 33.41
N ALA A 12 25.10 -12.91 32.25
CA ALA A 12 25.66 -14.23 32.01
C ALA A 12 26.18 -14.31 30.58
N ALA A 13 27.51 -14.26 30.47
CA ALA A 13 28.27 -14.61 29.30
C ALA A 13 28.39 -16.15 29.20
N GLY A 14 28.34 -16.67 27.98
CA GLY A 14 28.65 -18.07 27.68
C GLY A 14 29.29 -18.19 26.31
N LEU A 15 30.63 -18.20 26.27
CA LEU A 15 31.43 -18.64 25.14
C LEU A 15 31.53 -20.17 25.11
N SER A 16 31.42 -20.78 23.93
CA SER A 16 32.12 -21.97 23.42
C SER A 16 31.61 -22.21 21.99
N GLY A 17 32.37 -22.37 20.91
CA GLY A 17 33.73 -22.87 20.76
C GLY A 17 33.71 -24.29 20.17
N ALA A 18 33.60 -24.44 18.84
CA ALA A 18 33.97 -25.65 18.07
C ALA A 18 33.90 -25.31 16.56
N VAL A 19 35.01 -25.03 15.88
CA VAL A 19 35.92 -25.94 15.16
C VAL A 19 35.36 -26.45 13.82
N ALA A 20 36.13 -26.12 12.78
CA ALA A 20 35.94 -26.34 11.36
C ALA A 20 35.82 -27.80 10.92
N ARG A 21 35.25 -28.00 9.73
CA ARG A 21 35.82 -28.91 8.72
C ARG A 21 35.41 -28.46 7.31
N SER A 22 36.40 -28.00 6.55
CA SER A 22 36.33 -27.94 5.10
C SER A 22 36.40 -29.36 4.54
N LEU A 23 35.65 -29.61 3.47
CA LEU A 23 35.91 -30.71 2.56
C LEU A 23 35.93 -30.15 1.15
N SER A 24 37.15 -30.04 0.63
CA SER A 24 37.45 -29.93 -0.80
C SER A 24 37.04 -31.24 -1.49
N GLY A 25 36.19 -31.15 -2.51
CA GLY A 25 35.89 -32.24 -3.43
C GLY A 25 36.09 -31.75 -4.86
N ALA A 26 37.03 -32.39 -5.55
CA ALA A 26 37.57 -31.99 -6.84
C ALA A 26 36.58 -32.12 -8.01
N ALA A 27 36.88 -31.32 -9.03
CA ALA A 27 36.26 -31.23 -10.34
C ALA A 27 36.14 -32.59 -11.06
N HIS A 28 35.05 -32.74 -11.81
CA HIS A 28 35.01 -33.55 -13.03
C HIS A 28 34.33 -32.74 -14.14
N SER A 29 35.13 -32.34 -15.12
CA SER A 29 34.66 -31.82 -16.40
C SER A 29 34.01 -32.94 -17.21
N ALA A 30 32.81 -32.69 -17.73
CA ALA A 30 32.26 -33.40 -18.87
C ALA A 30 31.61 -32.37 -19.79
N ALA A 31 32.31 -32.03 -20.86
CA ALA A 31 31.73 -31.37 -22.02
C ALA A 31 30.98 -32.43 -22.82
N PHE A 32 29.69 -32.21 -23.10
CA PHE A 32 29.03 -32.79 -24.26
C PHE A 32 28.01 -31.82 -24.86
N ILE A 33 28.03 -31.86 -26.18
CA ILE A 33 27.46 -30.95 -27.16
C ILE A 33 25.96 -31.21 -27.36
N GLY A 34 25.20 -30.14 -27.60
CA GLY A 34 24.08 -30.17 -28.53
C GLY A 34 22.68 -30.25 -27.91
N GLY A 35 21.93 -29.15 -28.05
CA GLY A 35 20.48 -29.18 -27.81
C GLY A 35 19.87 -27.82 -27.55
N SER A 36 19.85 -26.95 -28.56
CA SER A 36 19.00 -25.75 -28.55
C SER A 36 17.53 -26.17 -28.46
N ARG A 37 16.98 -26.20 -27.25
CA ARG A 37 15.55 -26.13 -27.03
C ARG A 37 15.23 -24.70 -26.62
N ALA A 38 14.72 -23.94 -27.58
CA ALA A 38 14.06 -22.67 -27.33
C ALA A 38 12.98 -22.89 -26.26
N PHE A 39 13.28 -22.49 -25.02
CA PHE A 39 12.28 -22.40 -23.96
C PHE A 39 11.47 -21.14 -24.26
N GLY A 40 10.34 -21.36 -24.94
CA GLY A 40 9.39 -20.31 -25.30
C GLY A 40 8.96 -19.51 -24.08
N GLY A 41 9.06 -18.19 -24.24
CA GLY A 41 8.48 -17.11 -23.45
C GLY A 41 7.59 -17.51 -22.27
N ARG A 42 8.20 -17.55 -21.08
CA ARG A 42 7.58 -16.95 -19.91
C ARG A 42 8.21 -15.58 -19.71
N THR A 43 7.93 -14.66 -20.62
CA THR A 43 8.03 -13.24 -20.29
C THR A 43 7.00 -13.00 -19.21
N SER A 44 7.45 -13.03 -17.96
CA SER A 44 6.70 -12.61 -16.79
C SER A 44 5.97 -11.31 -17.13
N VAL A 45 4.67 -11.25 -16.84
CA VAL A 45 3.84 -10.03 -16.93
C VAL A 45 4.55 -8.84 -16.23
N ALA A 46 5.37 -9.13 -15.22
CA ALA A 46 6.27 -8.18 -14.56
C ALA A 46 7.23 -7.39 -15.48
N MET A 47 7.58 -7.90 -16.66
CA MET A 47 8.50 -7.23 -17.60
C MET A 47 7.79 -6.32 -18.61
N GLN A 48 6.45 -6.35 -18.67
CA GLN A 48 5.65 -5.53 -19.58
C GLN A 48 5.18 -4.21 -18.94
N ALA A 49 5.51 -3.97 -17.66
CA ALA A 49 5.16 -2.76 -16.91
C ALA A 49 6.16 -1.59 -17.08
N ALA A 50 7.31 -1.80 -17.72
CA ALA A 50 8.45 -0.88 -17.63
C ALA A 50 8.40 0.40 -18.50
N ASN A 51 7.24 0.80 -19.05
CA ASN A 51 7.18 2.03 -19.85
C ASN A 51 5.83 2.76 -19.86
N LYS A 52 4.97 2.56 -18.84
CA LYS A 52 3.75 3.38 -18.71
C LYS A 52 4.11 4.68 -18.00
N LYS A 53 3.82 5.82 -18.65
CA LYS A 53 3.88 7.14 -18.00
C LYS A 53 2.86 7.14 -16.85
N LEU A 54 3.33 7.46 -15.64
CA LEU A 54 2.49 7.55 -14.45
C LEU A 54 2.05 8.99 -14.17
N PRO A 55 0.87 9.20 -13.56
CA PRO A 55 -0.13 8.17 -13.19
C PRO A 55 -0.82 7.54 -14.42
N ILE A 56 -1.38 6.33 -14.26
CA ILE A 56 -2.26 5.77 -15.28
C ILE A 56 -3.59 6.54 -15.27
N MET A 57 -3.89 7.17 -16.41
CA MET A 57 -5.10 7.97 -16.56
C MET A 57 -6.35 7.12 -16.81
N ALA A 58 -7.50 7.60 -16.39
CA ALA A 58 -8.83 7.13 -16.80
C ALA A 58 -9.64 8.28 -17.40
N ASP A 59 -10.69 7.91 -18.13
CA ASP A 59 -11.68 8.85 -18.62
C ASP A 59 -12.72 9.17 -17.51
N GLU A 60 -13.38 10.32 -17.60
CA GLU A 60 -14.34 10.81 -16.59
C GLU A 60 -15.53 9.86 -16.38
N GLU A 61 -15.85 9.03 -17.38
CA GLU A 61 -16.94 8.06 -17.37
C GLU A 61 -16.81 7.03 -16.24
N VAL A 62 -15.59 6.73 -15.78
CA VAL A 62 -15.37 5.82 -14.64
C VAL A 62 -16.07 6.34 -13.38
N MET A 63 -16.22 7.65 -13.24
CA MET A 63 -16.88 8.29 -12.11
C MET A 63 -18.28 8.83 -12.45
N SER A 64 -18.88 8.34 -13.53
CA SER A 64 -20.29 8.62 -13.84
C SER A 64 -21.23 7.98 -12.80
N GLN A 65 -22.45 8.51 -12.72
CA GLN A 65 -23.49 8.00 -11.83
C GLN A 65 -23.77 6.52 -12.09
N LYS A 66 -23.78 5.73 -11.02
CA LYS A 66 -24.12 4.29 -10.96
C LYS A 66 -25.26 4.08 -9.95
N SER A 67 -25.47 2.83 -9.49
CA SER A 67 -26.52 2.50 -8.52
C SER A 67 -26.33 3.17 -7.15
N HIS A 68 -25.11 3.47 -6.74
CA HIS A 68 -24.81 4.12 -5.46
C HIS A 68 -23.76 5.22 -5.63
N GLY A 69 -24.21 6.39 -6.12
CA GLY A 69 -23.33 7.51 -6.40
C GLY A 69 -22.41 7.20 -7.58
N THR A 70 -21.09 7.27 -7.40
CA THR A 70 -20.10 6.89 -8.43
C THR A 70 -19.67 5.43 -8.38
N SER A 71 -20.19 4.63 -7.44
CA SER A 71 -19.93 3.18 -7.35
C SER A 71 -21.22 2.37 -7.51
N ASP A 72 -21.10 1.07 -7.74
CA ASP A 72 -22.27 0.19 -7.82
C ASP A 72 -22.88 -0.11 -6.44
N GLU A 73 -22.06 -0.09 -5.39
CA GLU A 73 -22.44 -0.49 -4.03
C GLU A 73 -21.96 0.55 -2.99
N PRO A 74 -22.59 0.61 -1.80
CA PRO A 74 -22.05 1.38 -0.67
C PRO A 74 -20.71 0.81 -0.19
N VAL A 75 -20.03 1.58 0.67
CA VAL A 75 -18.87 1.05 1.40
C VAL A 75 -19.25 -0.15 2.27
N MET A 76 -18.25 -0.99 2.59
CA MET A 76 -18.40 -2.11 3.52
C MET A 76 -18.86 -1.62 4.90
N LYS A 77 -19.67 -2.44 5.58
CA LYS A 77 -20.17 -2.11 6.92
C LYS A 77 -19.09 -2.13 8.00
N ASN A 78 -18.13 -3.04 7.86
CA ASN A 78 -17.00 -3.17 8.78
C ASN A 78 -15.77 -2.60 8.10
N LEU A 79 -15.40 -1.37 8.45
CA LEU A 79 -14.19 -0.73 7.97
C LEU A 79 -13.07 -0.87 9.00
N LYS A 80 -11.86 -1.03 8.51
CA LYS A 80 -10.64 -1.10 9.31
C LYS A 80 -10.43 0.18 10.11
N TRP A 81 -9.66 0.04 11.18
CA TRP A 81 -9.17 1.16 11.98
C TRP A 81 -10.25 2.00 12.67
N GLY A 82 -11.50 1.52 12.72
CA GLY A 82 -12.61 2.30 13.28
C GLY A 82 -13.01 3.49 12.41
N CYS A 83 -12.79 3.40 11.09
CA CYS A 83 -13.27 4.42 10.16
C CYS A 83 -14.81 4.51 10.19
N ASP A 84 -15.32 5.74 10.11
CA ASP A 84 -16.75 6.05 10.21
C ASP A 84 -17.45 5.73 8.89
N TYR A 85 -18.50 4.89 8.97
CA TYR A 85 -19.23 4.41 7.80
C TYR A 85 -19.88 5.55 7.01
N ASP A 86 -20.55 6.49 7.67
CA ASP A 86 -21.30 7.54 6.97
C ASP A 86 -20.36 8.53 6.27
N THR A 87 -19.23 8.84 6.91
CA THR A 87 -18.15 9.61 6.30
C THR A 87 -17.55 8.88 5.11
N ALA A 88 -17.26 7.58 5.26
CA ALA A 88 -16.71 6.76 4.19
C ALA A 88 -17.66 6.69 2.99
N ASP A 89 -18.94 6.42 3.20
CA ASP A 89 -19.91 6.28 2.12
C ASP A 89 -20.08 7.60 1.35
N ARG A 90 -20.18 8.72 2.08
CA ARG A 90 -20.24 10.05 1.47
C ARG A 90 -18.99 10.38 0.66
N ILE A 91 -17.80 10.12 1.22
CA ILE A 91 -16.53 10.45 0.57
C ILE A 91 -16.27 9.57 -0.65
N CYS A 92 -16.51 8.26 -0.54
CA CYS A 92 -16.25 7.28 -1.61
C CYS A 92 -17.18 7.46 -2.81
N ASN A 93 -18.47 7.71 -2.54
CA ASN A 93 -19.53 7.52 -3.55
C ASN A 93 -20.21 8.82 -3.96
N PHE A 94 -20.22 9.85 -3.12
CA PHE A 94 -21.02 11.06 -3.32
C PHE A 94 -20.21 12.35 -3.29
N ASN A 95 -18.88 12.25 -3.37
CA ASN A 95 -17.98 13.39 -3.34
C ASN A 95 -16.86 13.22 -4.38
N ARG A 96 -16.57 14.30 -5.12
CA ARG A 96 -15.59 14.34 -6.22
C ARG A 96 -14.54 15.43 -6.06
N HIS A 97 -14.68 16.28 -5.03
CA HIS A 97 -13.91 17.52 -4.94
C HIS A 97 -13.23 17.73 -3.59
N TYR A 98 -13.75 17.11 -2.53
CA TYR A 98 -13.23 17.28 -1.18
C TYR A 98 -12.62 15.99 -0.65
N ALA A 99 -12.02 16.08 0.52
CA ALA A 99 -11.52 14.95 1.27
C ALA A 99 -12.24 14.85 2.61
N GLU A 100 -12.04 13.77 3.33
CA GLU A 100 -12.12 13.80 4.80
C GLU A 100 -11.22 14.92 5.35
N PHE A 101 -11.48 15.41 6.56
CA PHE A 101 -10.67 16.51 7.09
C PHE A 101 -9.20 16.08 7.31
N ALA A 102 -8.27 17.02 7.12
CA ALA A 102 -6.84 16.77 7.33
C ALA A 102 -6.58 16.29 8.76
N GLY A 103 -5.92 15.14 8.89
CA GLY A 103 -5.63 14.51 10.17
C GLY A 103 -6.69 13.52 10.66
N TYR A 104 -7.80 13.31 9.93
CA TYR A 104 -8.83 12.31 10.29
C TYR A 104 -8.21 10.96 10.67
N TRP A 105 -7.32 10.46 9.82
CA TRP A 105 -6.60 9.21 10.02
C TRP A 105 -5.87 9.10 11.37
N THR A 106 -5.42 10.22 11.96
CA THR A 106 -4.75 10.25 13.27
C THR A 106 -5.70 10.12 14.46
N THR A 107 -7.00 10.32 14.22
CA THR A 107 -8.07 10.14 15.23
C THR A 107 -8.64 8.72 15.26
N THR A 108 -8.23 7.89 14.30
CA THR A 108 -8.65 6.48 14.16
C THR A 108 -7.67 5.53 14.86
N GLU A 109 -7.94 4.24 14.82
CA GLU A 109 -7.02 3.21 15.33
C GLU A 109 -5.84 2.94 14.38
N PHE A 110 -5.78 3.58 13.21
CA PHE A 110 -4.78 3.32 12.16
C PHE A 110 -3.35 3.37 12.68
N LEU A 111 -2.98 4.44 13.40
CA LEU A 111 -1.62 4.60 13.91
C LEU A 111 -1.24 3.58 14.99
N LYS A 112 -2.22 2.95 15.63
CA LYS A 112 -2.00 1.90 16.64
C LYS A 112 -1.84 0.52 15.99
N GLU A 113 -2.52 0.29 14.86
CA GLU A 113 -2.62 -1.01 14.22
C GLU A 113 -1.69 -1.20 13.01
N VAL A 114 -1.23 -0.11 12.38
CA VAL A 114 -0.35 -0.20 11.20
C VAL A 114 0.96 -0.91 11.52
N ASP A 115 1.38 -1.84 10.66
CA ASP A 115 2.61 -2.61 10.86
C ASP A 115 3.82 -1.70 10.78
N ARG A 116 4.58 -1.60 11.88
CA ARG A 116 5.79 -0.76 11.94
C ARG A 116 7.03 -1.43 11.34
N ASN A 117 6.96 -2.74 11.09
CA ASN A 117 8.08 -3.55 10.64
C ASN A 117 7.95 -4.00 9.17
N GLY A 118 6.81 -3.75 8.54
CA GLY A 118 6.54 -4.19 7.17
C GLY A 118 5.52 -3.30 6.45
N PRO A 119 5.35 -3.50 5.13
CA PRO A 119 4.34 -2.79 4.36
C PRO A 119 2.92 -3.19 4.77
N THR A 120 2.03 -2.21 4.84
CA THR A 120 0.59 -2.41 5.02
C THR A 120 -0.11 -2.32 3.67
N THR A 121 -1.00 -3.28 3.38
CA THR A 121 -1.90 -3.21 2.22
C THR A 121 -3.20 -2.52 2.60
N TYR A 122 -3.61 -1.58 1.74
CA TYR A 122 -4.79 -0.74 1.89
C TYR A 122 -5.82 -1.16 0.83
N TYR A 123 -7.06 -1.39 1.27
CA TYR A 123 -8.10 -2.00 0.44
C TYR A 123 -9.23 -1.01 0.18
N ASP A 124 -9.75 -1.02 -1.05
CA ASP A 124 -10.93 -0.25 -1.43
C ASP A 124 -12.08 -0.49 -0.45
N SER A 125 -12.61 0.58 0.11
CA SER A 125 -13.69 0.49 1.11
C SER A 125 -15.03 0.07 0.51
N VAL A 126 -15.19 0.10 -0.82
CA VAL A 126 -16.36 -0.43 -1.52
C VAL A 126 -16.12 -1.89 -1.93
N THR A 127 -15.00 -2.17 -2.60
CA THR A 127 -14.83 -3.45 -3.31
C THR A 127 -13.88 -4.45 -2.65
N GLY A 128 -13.02 -3.99 -1.73
CA GLY A 128 -12.03 -4.82 -1.04
C GLY A 128 -10.82 -5.20 -1.89
N VAL A 129 -10.62 -4.56 -3.05
CA VAL A 129 -9.41 -4.79 -3.87
C VAL A 129 -8.20 -4.06 -3.27
N PRO A 130 -6.98 -4.60 -3.40
CA PRO A 130 -5.78 -3.99 -2.83
C PRO A 130 -5.33 -2.79 -3.66
N LEU A 131 -5.65 -1.58 -3.21
CA LEU A 131 -5.37 -0.33 -3.93
C LEU A 131 -3.93 0.16 -3.74
N PHE A 132 -3.40 0.05 -2.53
CA PHE A 132 -2.06 0.53 -2.19
C PHE A 132 -1.32 -0.45 -1.28
N THR A 133 -0.01 -0.40 -1.28
CA THR A 133 0.85 -1.07 -0.30
C THR A 133 2.00 -0.14 0.08
N ALA A 134 2.08 0.25 1.35
CA ALA A 134 3.07 1.22 1.83
C ALA A 134 3.60 0.87 3.23
N PRO A 135 4.87 1.21 3.54
CA PRO A 135 5.83 1.86 2.65
C PRO A 135 6.48 0.88 1.65
N VAL A 136 6.89 1.38 0.48
CA VAL A 136 7.74 0.67 -0.50
C VAL A 136 8.87 1.60 -0.94
N GLY A 137 10.12 1.14 -0.90
CA GLY A 137 11.29 1.95 -1.29
C GLY A 137 11.65 3.08 -0.30
N ARG A 138 10.97 3.17 0.84
CA ARG A 138 11.24 4.11 1.95
C ARG A 138 10.95 3.49 3.30
N SER A 139 11.33 4.18 4.38
CA SER A 139 11.02 3.74 5.75
C SER A 139 9.56 4.06 6.13
N MET A 140 9.03 3.35 7.13
CA MET A 140 7.72 3.66 7.73
C MET A 140 7.70 5.08 8.32
N ASP A 141 8.80 5.52 8.94
CA ASP A 141 8.90 6.86 9.50
C ASP A 141 8.82 7.95 8.41
N ASP A 142 9.46 7.73 7.26
CA ASP A 142 9.37 8.66 6.13
C ASP A 142 7.95 8.72 5.56
N TYR A 143 7.28 7.57 5.43
CA TYR A 143 5.87 7.49 5.01
C TYR A 143 4.94 8.27 5.95
N LEU A 144 5.04 8.05 7.25
CA LEU A 144 4.22 8.75 8.23
C LEU A 144 4.53 10.24 8.29
N LYS A 145 5.81 10.61 8.22
CA LYS A 145 6.24 12.01 8.26
C LYS A 145 5.68 12.78 7.07
N GLU A 146 5.75 12.20 5.87
CA GLU A 146 5.14 12.79 4.68
C GLU A 146 3.62 12.88 4.82
N SER A 147 2.98 11.79 5.27
CA SER A 147 1.53 11.75 5.48
C SER A 147 1.06 12.79 6.50
N MET A 148 1.78 12.98 7.61
CA MET A 148 1.48 14.02 8.60
C MET A 148 1.68 15.42 8.04
N SER A 149 2.75 15.65 7.28
CA SER A 149 3.03 16.97 6.70
C SER A 149 1.94 17.43 5.74
N HIS A 150 1.25 16.50 5.09
CA HIS A 150 0.18 16.80 4.14
C HIS A 150 -1.22 16.62 4.70
N GLY A 151 -1.38 15.92 5.82
CA GLY A 151 -2.65 15.73 6.51
C GLY A 151 -3.38 14.42 6.18
N TRP A 152 -2.92 13.65 5.20
CA TRP A 152 -3.51 12.37 4.81
C TRP A 152 -2.44 11.34 4.45
N PRO A 153 -2.73 10.03 4.55
CA PRO A 153 -1.93 8.97 3.95
C PRO A 153 -1.47 9.36 2.54
N SER A 154 -0.15 9.45 2.35
CA SER A 154 0.48 9.94 1.13
C SER A 154 1.33 8.86 0.48
N PHE A 155 0.95 8.44 -0.71
CA PHE A 155 1.57 7.32 -1.43
C PHE A 155 2.42 7.79 -2.61
N ARG A 156 3.46 7.02 -2.95
CA ARG A 156 4.32 7.21 -4.14
C ARG A 156 4.03 6.15 -5.20
N ASP A 157 4.55 6.35 -6.41
CA ASP A 157 4.23 5.54 -7.59
C ASP A 157 4.44 4.02 -7.38
N GLU A 158 5.46 3.65 -6.60
CA GLU A 158 5.80 2.26 -6.25
C GLU A 158 4.82 1.62 -5.24
N GLU A 159 4.03 2.43 -4.55
CA GLU A 159 3.09 2.02 -3.52
C GLU A 159 1.65 1.88 -4.06
N VAL A 160 1.43 2.22 -5.34
CA VAL A 160 0.11 2.16 -6.01
C VAL A 160 -0.07 0.84 -6.75
N ASN A 161 -1.20 0.18 -6.54
CA ASN A 161 -1.62 -0.93 -7.38
C ASN A 161 -2.31 -0.42 -8.65
N TRP A 162 -1.52 -0.28 -9.70
CA TRP A 162 -1.96 0.19 -11.01
C TRP A 162 -2.92 -0.74 -11.76
N ASP A 163 -3.23 -1.93 -11.23
CA ASP A 163 -4.34 -2.73 -11.76
C ASP A 163 -5.69 -2.14 -11.37
N TYR A 164 -5.77 -1.49 -10.20
CA TYR A 164 -7.03 -1.02 -9.60
C TYR A 164 -7.14 0.49 -9.41
N VAL A 165 -6.05 1.25 -9.51
CA VAL A 165 -6.03 2.72 -9.29
C VAL A 165 -5.83 3.49 -10.59
N ARG A 166 -6.54 4.61 -10.76
CA ARG A 166 -6.40 5.54 -11.88
C ARG A 166 -6.38 6.98 -11.39
N CYS A 167 -5.91 7.89 -12.23
CA CYS A 167 -6.11 9.32 -12.05
C CYS A 167 -6.92 9.93 -13.19
N LEU A 168 -7.66 10.99 -12.88
CA LEU A 168 -8.35 11.82 -13.86
C LEU A 168 -7.50 13.06 -14.20
N SER A 169 -7.85 13.74 -15.29
CA SER A 169 -7.08 14.87 -15.81
C SER A 169 -6.95 16.05 -14.83
N ASN A 170 -7.91 16.18 -13.91
CA ASN A 170 -7.92 17.17 -12.84
C ASN A 170 -7.08 16.77 -11.60
N GLY A 171 -6.43 15.60 -11.62
CA GLY A 171 -5.64 15.08 -10.52
C GLY A 171 -6.43 14.21 -9.54
N GLU A 172 -7.74 14.01 -9.70
CA GLU A 172 -8.51 13.11 -8.85
C GLU A 172 -8.01 11.67 -8.97
N CYS A 173 -7.80 11.01 -7.83
CA CYS A 173 -7.37 9.62 -7.73
C CYS A 173 -8.58 8.75 -7.39
N ILE A 174 -8.80 7.71 -8.19
CA ILE A 174 -10.01 6.88 -8.16
C ILE A 174 -9.68 5.40 -8.27
N SER A 175 -10.59 4.54 -7.79
CA SER A 175 -10.55 3.12 -8.15
C SER A 175 -11.12 2.92 -9.57
N THR A 176 -10.73 1.83 -10.21
CA THR A 176 -11.25 1.43 -11.54
C THR A 176 -12.76 1.19 -11.56
N THR A 177 -13.40 1.03 -10.41
CA THR A 177 -14.85 0.84 -10.28
C THR A 177 -15.62 2.11 -9.92
N GLY A 178 -14.92 3.23 -9.70
CA GLY A 178 -15.54 4.54 -9.47
C GLY A 178 -15.56 5.01 -8.00
N THR A 179 -14.73 4.43 -7.13
CA THR A 179 -14.55 4.91 -5.77
C THR A 179 -13.65 6.15 -5.77
N HIS A 180 -14.11 7.25 -5.18
CA HIS A 180 -13.25 8.41 -4.94
C HIS A 180 -12.22 8.10 -3.84
N LEU A 181 -10.93 8.16 -4.16
CA LEU A 181 -9.85 7.84 -3.22
C LEU A 181 -9.20 9.09 -2.65
N GLY A 182 -9.01 10.13 -3.46
CA GLY A 182 -8.31 11.35 -3.08
C GLY A 182 -7.76 12.04 -4.31
N HIS A 183 -6.54 12.58 -4.24
CA HIS A 183 -5.94 13.31 -5.36
C HIS A 183 -4.43 13.03 -5.50
N ASN A 184 -3.96 12.97 -6.73
CA ASN A 184 -2.55 13.12 -7.06
C ASN A 184 -2.17 14.60 -7.02
N LEU A 185 -1.23 14.95 -6.14
CA LEU A 185 -0.74 16.30 -5.92
C LEU A 185 0.79 16.30 -6.05
N PRO A 186 1.33 16.25 -7.29
CA PRO A 186 2.76 16.12 -7.52
C PRO A 186 3.58 17.21 -6.82
N ASP A 187 4.77 16.85 -6.37
CA ASP A 187 5.73 17.73 -5.73
C ASP A 187 7.12 17.57 -6.37
N GLY A 188 8.15 18.16 -5.76
CA GLY A 188 9.53 18.08 -6.27
C GLY A 188 10.10 16.65 -6.35
N ASN A 189 9.44 15.67 -5.72
CA ASN A 189 9.84 14.26 -5.73
C ASN A 189 9.01 13.41 -6.69
N GLY A 190 8.10 14.01 -7.46
CA GLY A 190 7.24 13.32 -8.41
C GLY A 190 5.79 13.25 -7.95
N ASN A 191 5.05 12.23 -8.39
CA ASN A 191 3.65 12.05 -8.02
C ASN A 191 3.52 11.82 -6.50
N ARG A 192 2.42 12.31 -5.92
CA ARG A 192 2.07 12.10 -4.52
C ARG A 192 0.56 11.94 -4.39
N TYR A 193 0.12 10.73 -4.09
CA TYR A 193 -1.29 10.42 -3.97
C TYR A 193 -1.72 10.64 -2.53
N CYS A 194 -2.44 11.74 -2.30
CA CYS A 194 -2.99 12.13 -1.01
C CYS A 194 -4.38 11.50 -0.89
N ILE A 195 -4.51 10.47 -0.07
CA ILE A 195 -5.65 9.54 -0.09
C ILE A 195 -6.43 9.60 1.22
N ASN A 196 -7.76 9.66 1.12
CA ASN A 196 -8.66 9.56 2.26
C ASN A 196 -8.50 8.20 2.93
N LEU A 197 -8.25 8.15 4.24
CA LEU A 197 -8.18 6.89 4.96
C LEU A 197 -9.50 6.12 4.84
N VAL A 198 -10.63 6.82 4.94
CA VAL A 198 -11.96 6.19 4.80
C VAL A 198 -12.20 5.52 3.45
N SER A 199 -11.46 5.90 2.39
CA SER A 199 -11.59 5.27 1.07
C SER A 199 -10.78 3.99 0.94
N VAL A 200 -9.83 3.76 1.85
CA VAL A 200 -8.90 2.63 1.79
C VAL A 200 -8.87 1.77 3.06
N ALA A 201 -9.96 1.84 3.83
CA ALA A 201 -10.21 1.10 5.05
C ALA A 201 -11.08 -0.15 4.82
N GLY A 202 -11.19 -0.63 3.59
CA GLY A 202 -11.92 -1.87 3.30
C GLY A 202 -11.25 -3.09 3.91
N GLU A 203 -12.02 -4.17 4.01
CA GLU A 203 -11.47 -5.50 4.26
C GLU A 203 -11.08 -6.17 2.93
N PRO A 204 -10.07 -7.06 2.93
CA PRO A 204 -9.73 -7.80 1.72
C PRO A 204 -10.94 -8.57 1.24
N LYS A 205 -11.21 -8.49 -0.07
CA LYS A 205 -12.19 -9.37 -0.69
C LYS A 205 -11.75 -10.81 -0.47
N GLU A 206 -12.60 -11.62 0.17
CA GLU A 206 -12.42 -13.07 0.26
C GLU A 206 -12.10 -13.60 -1.15
N ALA A 207 -10.97 -14.29 -1.28
CA ALA A 207 -10.61 -14.92 -2.54
C ALA A 207 -11.61 -16.04 -2.79
N ASN A 208 -12.59 -15.79 -3.66
CA ASN A 208 -13.52 -16.81 -4.14
C ASN A 208 -12.79 -18.01 -4.75
#